data_AF-A0A7S4KJ01-F1
#
_entry.id   AF-A0A7S4KJ01-F1
#
_cell.length_a   1.000
_cell.length_b   1.000
_cell.length_c   1.000
_cell.angle_alpha   90.00
_cell.angle_beta   90.00
_cell.angle_gamma   90.00
#
_symmetry.space_group_name_H-M   'P 1'
#
loop_
_entity.id
_entity.type
_entity.pdbx_description
1 polymer ?
#
loop_
_entity_poly.entity_id
_entity_poly.type
_entity_poly.pdbx_seq_one_letter_code
_entity_poly.pdbx_strand_id
1 'polypeptide(L)'
;MSMPITAFLLLFFLAGSVYLNSLHGEFVFDDIIAVMENKDVLPSTPLEKVFKSDFWGTPMEEWQSHKSFRPLTILSFRLSYLLAGRRWDEVQFHSVNVVLHGIVTLLLYPVTRIVLGRRRRRSESFWACALFATHPIHTDAVSSIVSRGEMLSAIMFLLSFLCHVRSTTLPSRFVLVNLVLVLLWTCCSIALAFCGMLFKEQSITVFGVNVVYELVRDRSMLSLMLKRTEAKEKRDDAVQKAGEEEEEEEEKEDGDGREPKEEHAGNS
;
A
#
# COMPACT_ATOMS: atom_id res chain seq x y z
N MET A 1 20.91 -16.64 -0.54
CA MET A 1 19.88 -15.69 -0.05
C MET A 1 19.02 -16.27 1.07
N SER A 2 19.31 -17.47 1.56
CA SER A 2 18.53 -18.13 2.59
C SER A 2 18.92 -17.63 3.99
N MET A 3 17.93 -17.23 4.79
CA MET A 3 18.07 -17.38 6.23
C MET A 3 18.24 -18.86 6.56
N PRO A 4 18.93 -19.20 7.66
CA PRO A 4 18.80 -20.54 8.17
C PRO A 4 17.32 -20.78 8.51
N ILE A 5 16.82 -21.97 8.17
CA ILE A 5 15.42 -22.37 8.42
C ILE A 5 15.05 -22.15 9.90
N THR A 6 16.03 -22.32 10.79
CA THR A 6 15.90 -22.03 12.22
C THR A 6 15.43 -20.60 12.51
N ALA A 7 15.93 -19.59 11.81
CA ALA A 7 15.52 -18.20 12.01
C ALA A 7 14.09 -17.94 11.51
N PHE A 8 13.66 -18.59 10.43
CA PHE A 8 12.27 -18.54 9.97
C PHE A 8 11.34 -19.18 11.01
N LEU A 9 11.68 -20.37 11.50
CA LEU A 9 10.90 -21.04 12.54
C LEU A 9 10.83 -20.20 13.82
N LEU A 10 11.96 -19.65 14.27
CA LEU A 10 12.00 -18.78 15.45
C LEU A 10 11.10 -17.57 15.31
N LEU A 11 11.13 -16.85 14.18
CA LEU A 11 10.25 -15.70 13.96
C LEU A 11 8.77 -16.10 13.91
N PHE A 12 8.45 -17.21 13.24
CA PHE A 12 7.07 -17.69 13.14
C PHE A 12 6.51 -18.09 14.52
N PHE A 13 7.26 -18.87 15.29
CA PHE A 13 6.85 -19.27 16.63
C PHE A 13 6.85 -18.09 17.61
N LEU A 14 7.78 -17.14 17.49
CA LEU A 14 7.76 -15.92 18.28
C LEU A 14 6.49 -15.12 18.00
N ALA A 15 6.18 -14.86 16.72
CA ALA A 15 4.97 -14.18 16.30
C ALA A 15 3.71 -14.88 16.82
N GLY A 16 3.67 -16.22 16.80
CA GLY A 16 2.53 -16.96 17.33
C GLY A 16 2.42 -16.93 18.86
N SER A 17 3.55 -17.09 19.56
CA SER A 17 3.60 -17.25 21.02
C SER A 17 3.05 -16.04 21.78
N VAL A 18 3.25 -14.83 21.25
CA VAL A 18 2.83 -13.57 21.89
C VAL A 18 1.31 -13.40 21.86
N TYR A 19 0.61 -14.04 20.92
CA TYR A 19 -0.84 -13.94 20.74
C TYR A 19 -1.57 -15.23 21.12
N LEU A 20 -0.93 -16.18 21.82
CA LEU A 20 -1.62 -17.40 22.29
C LEU A 20 -2.78 -17.08 23.24
N ASN A 21 -2.70 -15.97 23.96
CA ASN A 21 -3.78 -15.50 24.82
C ASN A 21 -5.03 -15.07 24.04
N SER A 22 -4.89 -14.66 22.76
CA SER A 22 -6.05 -14.27 21.94
C SER A 22 -6.82 -15.46 21.39
N LEU A 23 -6.28 -16.68 21.47
CA LEU A 23 -6.92 -17.87 20.90
C LEU A 23 -8.25 -18.23 21.56
N HIS A 24 -8.44 -17.87 22.83
CA HIS A 24 -9.66 -18.15 23.59
C HIS A 24 -10.54 -16.91 23.73
N GLY A 25 -10.39 -15.93 22.83
CA GLY A 25 -11.28 -14.78 22.74
C GLY A 25 -12.64 -15.15 22.15
N GLU A 26 -13.69 -14.47 22.60
CA GLU A 26 -15.03 -14.59 22.01
C GLU A 26 -15.14 -13.68 20.77
N PHE A 27 -16.13 -13.93 19.91
CA PHE A 27 -16.49 -12.99 18.85
C PHE A 27 -17.06 -11.70 19.47
N VAL A 28 -16.37 -10.58 19.29
CA VAL A 28 -16.74 -9.29 19.88
C VAL A 28 -16.73 -8.14 18.88
N PHE A 29 -17.45 -7.06 19.19
CA PHE A 29 -17.51 -5.85 18.36
C PHE A 29 -17.88 -6.16 16.90
N ASP A 30 -17.04 -5.73 15.96
CA ASP A 30 -17.23 -5.88 14.52
C ASP A 30 -17.31 -7.36 14.07
N ASP A 31 -16.73 -8.28 14.83
CA ASP A 31 -16.76 -9.72 14.53
C ASP A 31 -18.20 -10.26 14.49
N ILE A 32 -19.08 -9.72 15.35
CA ILE A 32 -20.48 -10.12 15.40
C ILE A 32 -21.16 -9.79 14.07
N ILE A 33 -21.03 -8.55 13.59
CA ILE A 33 -21.74 -8.08 12.40
C ILE A 33 -21.11 -8.67 11.14
N ALA A 34 -19.79 -8.56 10.99
CA ALA A 34 -19.10 -8.93 9.75
C ALA A 34 -18.92 -10.45 9.58
N VAL A 35 -18.93 -11.23 10.66
CA VAL A 35 -18.71 -12.69 10.62
C VAL A 35 -19.96 -13.46 10.99
N MET A 36 -20.52 -13.26 12.19
CA MET A 36 -21.60 -14.11 12.70
C MET A 36 -22.98 -13.79 12.10
N GLU A 37 -23.33 -12.51 12.00
CA GLU A 37 -24.62 -12.05 11.47
C GLU A 37 -24.62 -11.92 9.94
N ASN A 38 -23.43 -11.85 9.33
CA ASN A 38 -23.28 -11.74 7.90
C ASN A 38 -23.69 -13.03 7.18
N LYS A 39 -24.85 -12.99 6.52
CA LYS A 39 -25.41 -14.11 5.76
C LYS A 39 -24.54 -14.55 4.58
N ASP A 40 -23.64 -13.71 4.10
CA ASP A 40 -22.75 -14.04 2.97
C ASP A 40 -21.62 -15.00 3.37
N VAL A 41 -21.33 -15.08 4.68
CA VAL A 41 -20.42 -16.08 5.27
C VAL A 41 -21.03 -17.48 5.22
N LEU A 42 -22.35 -17.61 5.21
CA LEU A 42 -23.02 -18.90 5.26
C LEU A 42 -23.03 -19.59 3.88
N PRO A 43 -22.85 -20.94 3.85
CA PRO A 43 -22.84 -21.69 2.60
C PRO A 43 -24.19 -21.69 1.85
N SER A 44 -25.28 -21.36 2.54
CA SER A 44 -26.62 -21.22 1.96
C SER A 44 -26.74 -20.04 1.00
N THR A 45 -25.91 -19.00 1.16
CA THR A 45 -25.89 -17.86 0.25
C THR A 45 -25.08 -18.19 -1.01
N PRO A 46 -25.60 -17.94 -2.24
CA PRO A 46 -24.83 -18.14 -3.47
C PRO A 46 -23.54 -17.30 -3.50
N LEU A 47 -22.47 -17.85 -4.08
CA LEU A 47 -21.18 -17.16 -4.18
C LEU A 47 -21.27 -15.82 -4.94
N GLU A 48 -22.11 -15.75 -5.97
CA GLU A 48 -22.33 -14.51 -6.73
C GLU A 48 -22.78 -13.36 -5.83
N LYS A 49 -23.60 -13.64 -4.81
CA LYS A 49 -24.09 -12.61 -3.89
C LYS A 49 -22.96 -11.98 -3.06
N VAL A 50 -21.93 -12.75 -2.73
CA VAL A 50 -20.74 -12.24 -2.01
C VAL A 50 -20.04 -11.11 -2.78
N PHE A 51 -20.14 -11.10 -4.12
CA PHE A 51 -19.60 -10.06 -4.98
C PHE A 51 -20.56 -8.89 -5.24
N LYS A 52 -21.76 -8.93 -4.65
CA LYS A 52 -22.79 -7.88 -4.77
C LYS A 52 -23.10 -7.20 -3.45
N SER A 53 -22.59 -7.71 -2.34
CA SER A 53 -22.71 -7.11 -1.01
C SER A 53 -21.43 -6.38 -0.61
N ASP A 54 -21.55 -5.48 0.35
CA ASP A 54 -20.41 -4.96 1.08
C ASP A 54 -19.88 -5.95 2.13
N PHE A 55 -18.78 -5.57 2.77
CA PHE A 55 -18.11 -6.33 3.83
C PHE A 55 -19.02 -6.69 5.02
N TRP A 56 -20.10 -5.96 5.26
CA TRP A 56 -21.00 -6.18 6.39
C TRP A 56 -22.22 -7.03 6.02
N GLY A 57 -22.33 -7.44 4.75
CA GLY A 57 -23.43 -8.28 4.26
C GLY A 57 -24.63 -7.49 3.75
N THR A 58 -24.50 -6.17 3.57
CA THR A 58 -25.54 -5.31 2.99
C THR A 58 -25.34 -5.22 1.48
N PRO A 59 -26.38 -5.40 0.64
CA PRO A 59 -26.27 -5.24 -0.80
C PRO A 59 -25.70 -3.87 -1.20
N MET A 60 -24.74 -3.88 -2.12
CA MET A 60 -23.98 -2.69 -2.55
C MET A 60 -24.85 -1.62 -3.21
N GLU A 61 -26.06 -1.95 -3.66
CA GLU A 61 -27.01 -1.01 -4.27
C GLU A 61 -27.76 -0.20 -3.21
N GLU A 62 -27.87 -0.73 -1.98
CA GLU A 62 -28.64 -0.08 -0.92
C GLU A 62 -27.94 1.17 -0.38
N TRP A 63 -28.72 2.20 -0.03
CA TRP A 63 -28.19 3.48 0.44
C TRP A 63 -27.48 3.40 1.80
N GLN A 64 -27.87 2.43 2.62
CA GLN A 64 -27.28 2.16 3.94
C GLN A 64 -26.00 1.33 3.86
N SER A 65 -25.65 0.81 2.68
CA SER A 65 -24.41 0.06 2.50
C SER A 65 -23.20 0.96 2.76
N HIS A 66 -22.23 0.42 3.50
CA HIS A 66 -20.96 1.08 3.78
C HIS A 66 -20.06 1.17 2.53
N LYS A 67 -20.43 0.48 1.45
CA LYS A 67 -19.69 0.42 0.17
C LYS A 67 -18.28 -0.17 0.25
N SER A 68 -17.92 -0.79 1.38
CA SER A 68 -16.65 -1.49 1.53
C SER A 68 -16.68 -2.82 0.79
N PHE A 69 -16.02 -2.89 -0.37
CA PHE A 69 -15.99 -4.09 -1.19
C PHE A 69 -14.81 -5.00 -0.84
N ARG A 70 -15.06 -6.08 -0.08
CA ARG A 70 -14.03 -7.02 0.41
C ARG A 70 -14.45 -8.50 0.29
N PRO A 71 -14.81 -8.97 -0.91
CA PRO A 71 -15.43 -10.29 -1.09
C PRO A 71 -14.49 -11.44 -0.70
N LEU A 72 -13.17 -11.31 -0.92
CA LEU A 72 -12.25 -12.39 -0.59
C LEU A 72 -12.07 -12.55 0.93
N THR A 73 -12.22 -11.47 1.70
CA THR A 73 -12.22 -11.55 3.17
C THR A 73 -13.45 -12.34 3.66
N ILE A 74 -14.63 -12.07 3.11
CA ILE A 74 -15.86 -12.82 3.43
C ILE A 74 -15.75 -14.29 3.02
N LEU A 75 -15.19 -14.58 1.85
CA LEU A 75 -14.92 -15.95 1.43
C LEU A 75 -13.93 -16.65 2.37
N SER A 76 -12.97 -15.94 2.95
CA SER A 76 -12.06 -16.50 3.94
C SER A 76 -12.78 -16.89 5.24
N PHE A 77 -13.74 -16.08 5.70
CA PHE A 77 -14.58 -16.43 6.85
C PHE A 77 -15.49 -17.61 6.55
N ARG A 78 -16.10 -17.63 5.36
CA ARG A 78 -16.93 -18.75 4.89
C ARG A 78 -16.13 -20.05 4.83
N LEU A 79 -14.88 -19.99 4.38
CA LEU A 79 -14.00 -21.14 4.36
C LEU A 79 -13.69 -21.64 5.79
N SER A 80 -13.37 -20.74 6.72
CA SER A 80 -13.19 -21.11 8.14
C SER A 80 -14.44 -21.77 8.71
N TYR A 81 -15.61 -21.17 8.51
CA TYR A 81 -16.89 -21.73 8.96
C TYR A 81 -17.15 -23.13 8.41
N LEU A 82 -16.84 -23.37 7.13
CA LEU A 82 -16.95 -24.69 6.52
C LEU A 82 -15.97 -25.70 7.11
N LEU A 83 -14.71 -25.30 7.31
CA LEU A 83 -13.67 -26.15 7.91
C LEU A 83 -13.96 -26.49 9.37
N ALA A 84 -14.65 -25.60 10.10
CA ALA A 84 -15.14 -25.84 11.47
C ALA A 84 -16.39 -26.75 11.53
N GLY A 85 -16.80 -27.34 10.41
CA GLY A 85 -18.00 -28.18 10.37
C GLY A 85 -19.31 -27.39 10.48
N ARG A 86 -19.33 -26.15 9.95
CA ARG A 86 -20.46 -25.21 10.01
C ARG A 86 -20.80 -24.79 11.44
N ARG A 87 -19.78 -24.41 12.19
CA ARG A 87 -19.86 -23.91 13.56
C ARG A 87 -18.96 -22.68 13.73
N TRP A 88 -19.31 -21.84 14.68
CA TRP A 88 -18.50 -20.69 15.09
C TRP A 88 -17.45 -21.18 16.09
N ASP A 89 -16.32 -21.67 15.57
CA ASP A 89 -15.19 -22.12 16.38
C ASP A 89 -14.21 -20.96 16.57
N GLU A 90 -14.32 -20.28 17.71
CA GLU A 90 -13.52 -19.12 18.09
C GLU A 90 -12.01 -19.40 17.98
N VAL A 91 -11.56 -20.52 18.54
CA VAL A 91 -10.15 -20.93 18.56
C VAL A 91 -9.64 -21.10 17.13
N GLN A 92 -10.43 -21.75 16.27
CA GLN A 92 -10.08 -21.89 14.87
C GLN A 92 -9.95 -20.53 14.18
N PHE A 93 -10.92 -19.63 14.36
CA PHE A 93 -10.90 -18.33 13.69
C PHE A 93 -9.72 -17.44 14.14
N HIS A 94 -9.44 -17.40 15.44
CA HIS A 94 -8.27 -16.69 15.97
C HIS A 94 -6.95 -17.34 15.55
N SER A 95 -6.87 -18.68 15.51
CA SER A 95 -5.66 -19.38 15.09
C SER A 95 -5.25 -19.03 13.66
N VAL A 96 -6.23 -18.82 12.76
CA VAL A 96 -5.97 -18.38 11.39
C VAL A 96 -5.29 -17.01 11.40
N ASN A 97 -5.76 -16.05 12.19
CA ASN A 97 -5.16 -14.71 12.26
C ASN A 97 -3.74 -14.78 12.84
N VAL A 98 -3.52 -15.57 13.89
CA VAL A 98 -2.18 -15.80 14.46
C VAL A 98 -1.21 -16.39 13.42
N VAL A 99 -1.66 -17.35 12.62
CA VAL A 99 -0.86 -17.92 11.51
C VAL A 99 -0.58 -16.86 10.43
N LEU A 100 -1.57 -16.06 10.06
CA LEU A 100 -1.40 -14.98 9.08
C LEU A 100 -0.40 -13.93 9.56
N HIS A 101 -0.40 -13.58 10.86
CA HIS A 101 0.60 -12.69 11.46
C HIS A 101 2.02 -13.26 11.32
N GLY A 102 2.15 -14.56 11.59
CA GLY A 102 3.39 -15.29 11.34
C GLY A 102 3.84 -15.15 9.89
N ILE A 103 2.95 -15.40 8.93
CA ILE A 103 3.27 -15.28 7.49
C ILE A 103 3.69 -13.85 7.11
N VAL A 104 2.94 -12.83 7.55
CA VAL A 104 3.30 -11.41 7.33
C VAL A 104 4.70 -11.11 7.88
N THR A 105 4.97 -11.55 9.11
CA THR A 105 6.27 -11.39 9.76
C THR A 105 7.39 -12.05 8.94
N LEU A 106 7.16 -13.25 8.40
CA LEU A 106 8.15 -13.95 7.56
C LEU A 106 8.39 -13.24 6.22
N LEU A 107 7.34 -12.74 5.58
CA LEU A 107 7.43 -11.97 4.34
C LEU A 107 8.12 -10.61 4.53
N LEU A 108 8.04 -10.05 5.74
CA LEU A 108 8.74 -8.82 6.07
C LEU A 108 10.27 -9.00 6.09
N TYR A 109 10.77 -10.21 6.32
CA TYR A 109 12.21 -10.47 6.34
C TYR A 109 12.93 -10.14 5.01
N PRO A 110 12.53 -10.68 3.85
CA PRO A 110 13.15 -10.27 2.58
C PRO A 110 12.94 -8.78 2.29
N VAL A 111 11.81 -8.18 2.68
CA VAL A 111 11.55 -6.74 2.50
C VAL A 111 12.51 -5.87 3.31
N THR A 112 12.69 -6.15 4.60
CA THR A 112 13.65 -5.41 5.44
C THR A 112 15.08 -5.56 4.93
N ARG A 113 15.44 -6.71 4.35
CA ARG A 113 16.74 -6.91 3.70
C ARG A 113 16.93 -6.07 2.44
N ILE A 114 15.86 -5.78 1.71
CA ILE A 114 15.87 -4.88 0.56
C ILE A 114 16.02 -3.44 1.03
N VAL A 115 15.19 -3.01 2.00
CA VAL A 115 15.13 -1.62 2.50
C VAL A 115 16.40 -1.22 3.26
N LEU A 116 16.91 -2.07 4.16
CA LEU A 116 18.13 -1.80 4.94
C LEU A 116 19.42 -1.89 4.11
N GLY A 117 19.32 -2.40 2.88
CA GLY A 117 20.44 -2.50 1.95
C GLY A 117 21.40 -3.66 2.25
N ARG A 118 22.21 -3.99 1.23
CA ARG A 118 23.13 -5.16 1.24
C ARG A 118 24.26 -5.10 2.28
N ARG A 119 24.58 -3.91 2.81
CA ARG A 119 25.68 -3.71 3.78
C ARG A 119 25.30 -4.10 5.22
N ARG A 120 24.01 -4.09 5.57
CA ARG A 120 23.54 -4.40 6.93
C ARG A 120 23.50 -5.92 7.19
N ARG A 121 23.80 -6.32 8.43
CA ARG A 121 23.96 -7.74 8.80
C ARG A 121 22.60 -8.45 8.86
N ARG A 122 22.59 -9.77 8.60
CA ARG A 122 21.37 -10.61 8.68
C ARG A 122 20.64 -10.49 10.02
N SER A 123 21.37 -10.18 11.09
CA SER A 123 20.87 -9.95 12.44
C SER A 123 19.92 -8.75 12.53
N GLU A 124 20.18 -7.67 11.79
CA GLU A 124 19.38 -6.44 11.88
C GLU A 124 17.98 -6.66 11.30
N SER A 125 17.87 -7.31 10.15
CA SER A 125 16.58 -7.71 9.59
C SER A 125 15.84 -8.71 10.46
N PHE A 126 16.57 -9.63 11.12
CA PHE A 126 15.95 -10.56 12.07
C PHE A 126 15.33 -9.79 13.25
N TRP A 127 16.08 -8.87 13.87
CA TRP A 127 15.57 -8.07 14.98
C TRP A 127 14.45 -7.11 14.55
N ALA A 128 14.52 -6.53 13.35
CA ALA A 128 13.41 -5.73 12.81
C ALA A 128 12.12 -6.56 12.68
N CYS A 129 12.20 -7.79 12.17
CA CYS A 129 11.06 -8.70 12.10
C CYS A 129 10.60 -9.18 13.48
N ALA A 130 11.52 -9.44 14.41
CA ALA A 130 11.17 -9.83 15.77
C ALA A 130 10.45 -8.69 16.53
N LEU A 131 10.91 -7.45 16.35
CA LEU A 131 10.23 -6.27 16.88
C LEU A 131 8.84 -6.13 16.27
N PHE A 132 8.70 -6.24 14.94
CA PHE A 132 7.38 -6.25 14.29
C PHE A 132 6.47 -7.36 14.83
N ALA A 133 6.98 -8.59 14.94
CA ALA A 133 6.23 -9.74 15.42
C ALA A 133 5.63 -9.53 16.82
N THR A 134 6.38 -8.87 17.69
CA THR A 134 6.07 -8.71 19.13
C THR A 134 5.45 -7.35 19.45
N HIS A 135 5.31 -6.45 18.46
CA HIS A 135 4.90 -5.08 18.71
C HIS A 135 3.43 -5.00 19.14
N PRO A 136 3.10 -4.41 20.31
CA PRO A 136 1.72 -4.32 20.83
C PRO A 136 0.74 -3.57 19.91
N ILE A 137 1.24 -2.74 18.99
CA ILE A 137 0.38 -2.07 17.99
C ILE A 137 -0.41 -3.07 17.13
N HIS A 138 0.05 -4.31 17.01
CA HIS A 138 -0.62 -5.35 16.24
C HIS A 138 -1.65 -6.14 17.06
N THR A 139 -1.83 -5.86 18.36
CA THR A 139 -2.80 -6.60 19.19
C THR A 139 -4.19 -6.58 18.60
N ASP A 140 -4.67 -5.42 18.14
CA ASP A 140 -5.99 -5.32 17.52
C ASP A 140 -6.03 -6.04 16.15
N ALA A 141 -5.00 -5.85 15.33
CA ALA A 141 -4.90 -6.47 14.02
C ALA A 141 -4.84 -8.01 14.05
N VAL A 142 -4.27 -8.60 15.11
CA VAL A 142 -4.13 -10.06 15.28
C VAL A 142 -5.30 -10.65 16.06
N SER A 143 -5.77 -9.97 17.10
CA SER A 143 -6.80 -10.50 18.00
C SER A 143 -8.21 -10.35 17.43
N SER A 144 -8.52 -9.25 16.75
CA SER A 144 -9.81 -9.07 16.08
C SER A 144 -9.93 -10.03 14.89
N ILE A 145 -11.01 -10.81 14.82
CA ILE A 145 -11.21 -11.77 13.72
C ILE A 145 -11.42 -11.03 12.41
N VAL A 146 -12.17 -9.92 12.43
CA VAL A 146 -12.45 -9.03 11.30
C VAL A 146 -11.20 -8.48 10.65
N SER A 147 -10.16 -8.21 11.44
CA SER A 147 -8.87 -7.72 10.96
C SER A 147 -8.12 -8.71 10.06
N ARG A 148 -8.60 -9.94 9.90
CA ARG A 148 -8.10 -10.92 8.93
C ARG A 148 -7.93 -10.35 7.52
N GLY A 149 -8.87 -9.49 7.08
CA GLY A 149 -8.79 -8.83 5.78
C GLY A 149 -7.55 -7.94 5.64
N GLU A 150 -7.11 -7.29 6.73
CA GLU A 150 -5.89 -6.49 6.75
C GLU A 150 -4.65 -7.36 6.56
N MET A 151 -4.59 -8.50 7.25
CA MET A 151 -3.45 -9.40 7.22
C MET A 151 -3.29 -10.06 5.85
N LEU A 152 -4.40 -10.54 5.26
CA LEU A 152 -4.41 -11.09 3.92
C LEU A 152 -4.01 -10.04 2.87
N SER A 153 -4.53 -8.82 3.01
CA SER A 153 -4.13 -7.67 2.18
C SER A 153 -2.63 -7.37 2.33
N ALA A 154 -2.10 -7.38 3.55
CA ALA A 154 -0.68 -7.18 3.82
C ALA A 154 0.21 -8.26 3.19
N ILE A 155 -0.21 -9.53 3.19
CA ILE A 155 0.52 -10.61 2.49
C ILE A 155 0.56 -10.32 0.99
N MET A 156 -0.58 -10.01 0.37
CA MET A 156 -0.64 -9.67 -1.06
C MET A 156 0.20 -8.44 -1.39
N PHE A 157 0.17 -7.41 -0.55
CA PHE A 157 0.99 -6.21 -0.66
C PHE A 157 2.49 -6.54 -0.63
N LEU A 158 2.95 -7.31 0.36
CA LEU A 158 4.37 -7.66 0.51
C LEU A 158 4.84 -8.53 -0.66
N LEU A 159 4.03 -9.50 -1.10
CA LEU A 159 4.33 -10.32 -2.27
C LEU A 159 4.39 -9.47 -3.55
N SER A 160 3.44 -8.55 -3.73
CA SER A 160 3.43 -7.61 -4.86
C SER A 160 4.72 -6.80 -4.92
N PHE A 161 5.15 -6.24 -3.79
CA PHE A 161 6.42 -5.51 -3.67
C PHE A 161 7.63 -6.41 -4.00
N LEU A 162 7.67 -7.63 -3.46
CA LEU A 162 8.77 -8.56 -3.72
C LEU A 162 8.86 -8.97 -5.21
N CYS A 163 7.72 -9.17 -5.87
CA CYS A 163 7.65 -9.41 -7.31
C CYS A 163 8.17 -8.22 -8.12
N HIS A 164 7.79 -6.99 -7.73
CA HIS A 164 8.31 -5.76 -8.35
C HIS A 164 9.82 -5.61 -8.17
N VAL A 165 10.35 -5.85 -6.97
CA VAL A 165 11.80 -5.84 -6.74
C VAL A 165 12.50 -6.91 -7.58
N ARG A 166 11.85 -8.06 -7.80
CA ARG A 166 12.41 -9.13 -8.63
C ARG A 166 12.47 -8.76 -10.10
N SER A 167 11.45 -8.08 -10.64
CA SER A 167 11.43 -7.62 -12.04
C SER A 167 12.59 -6.66 -12.31
N THR A 168 12.88 -5.77 -11.36
CA THR A 168 13.92 -4.75 -11.52
C THR A 168 15.35 -5.25 -11.26
N THR A 169 15.56 -6.49 -10.81
CA THR A 169 16.89 -7.04 -10.42
C THR A 169 17.41 -8.16 -11.32
N LEU A 170 16.79 -8.37 -12.48
CA LEU A 170 17.18 -9.41 -13.43
C LEU A 170 18.54 -9.10 -14.10
N PRO A 171 19.45 -10.10 -14.25
CA PRO A 171 20.79 -9.89 -14.79
C PRO A 171 20.77 -9.73 -16.32
N SER A 172 21.40 -8.69 -16.86
CA SER A 172 21.32 -8.24 -18.27
C SER A 172 21.82 -9.20 -19.38
N ARG A 173 22.19 -10.44 -19.09
CA ARG A 173 22.89 -11.33 -20.05
C ARG A 173 22.03 -11.86 -21.20
N PHE A 174 20.71 -11.97 -21.03
CA PHE A 174 19.79 -12.50 -22.04
C PHE A 174 18.60 -11.55 -22.25
N VAL A 175 18.70 -10.62 -23.21
CA VAL A 175 17.76 -9.50 -23.37
C VAL A 175 16.31 -9.95 -23.54
N LEU A 176 16.02 -10.86 -24.47
CA LEU A 176 14.63 -11.32 -24.73
C LEU A 176 14.04 -12.11 -23.56
N VAL A 177 14.80 -13.04 -22.98
CA VAL A 177 14.36 -13.82 -21.82
C VAL A 177 14.10 -12.92 -20.62
N ASN A 178 14.98 -11.95 -20.38
CA ASN A 178 14.78 -10.98 -19.31
C ASN A 178 13.56 -10.11 -19.54
N LEU A 179 13.31 -9.66 -20.78
CA LEU A 179 12.12 -8.87 -21.09
C LEU A 179 10.85 -9.64 -20.71
N VAL A 180 10.75 -10.91 -21.13
CA VAL A 180 9.61 -11.78 -20.79
C VAL A 180 9.49 -11.95 -19.27
N LEU A 181 10.60 -12.20 -18.57
CA LEU A 181 10.59 -12.34 -17.11
C LEU A 181 10.21 -11.04 -16.40
N VAL A 182 10.69 -9.89 -16.84
CA VAL A 182 10.32 -8.57 -16.30
C VAL A 182 8.81 -8.39 -16.44
N LEU A 183 8.26 -8.62 -17.63
CA LEU A 183 6.82 -8.53 -17.88
C LEU A 183 6.03 -9.48 -16.98
N LEU A 184 6.47 -10.74 -16.85
CA LEU A 184 5.81 -11.72 -16.00
C LEU A 184 5.79 -11.27 -14.52
N TRP A 185 6.93 -10.83 -13.98
CA TRP A 185 7.03 -10.37 -12.59
C TRP A 185 6.23 -9.09 -12.34
N THR A 186 6.22 -8.16 -13.30
CA THR A 186 5.42 -6.93 -13.21
C THR A 186 3.92 -7.25 -13.29
N CYS A 187 3.48 -8.09 -14.22
CA CYS A 187 2.09 -8.55 -14.28
C CYS A 187 1.69 -9.28 -13.00
N CYS A 188 2.55 -10.12 -12.46
CA CYS A 188 2.33 -10.80 -11.17
C CYS A 188 2.20 -9.80 -10.01
N SER A 189 3.09 -8.80 -9.94
CA SER A 189 3.01 -7.72 -8.94
C SER A 189 1.70 -6.95 -9.02
N ILE A 190 1.27 -6.57 -10.22
CA ILE A 190 0.00 -5.87 -10.47
C ILE A 190 -1.19 -6.76 -10.06
N ALA A 191 -1.21 -8.02 -10.49
CA ALA A 191 -2.29 -8.94 -10.16
C ALA A 191 -2.41 -9.17 -8.65
N LEU A 192 -1.28 -9.31 -7.95
CA LEU A 192 -1.26 -9.42 -6.48
C LEU A 192 -1.78 -8.15 -5.80
N ALA A 193 -1.44 -6.95 -6.30
CA ALA A 193 -1.94 -5.70 -5.76
C ALA A 193 -3.47 -5.60 -5.88
N PHE A 194 -4.02 -5.92 -7.06
CA PHE A 194 -5.48 -5.97 -7.26
C PHE A 194 -6.16 -7.06 -6.43
N CYS A 195 -5.54 -8.24 -6.31
CA CYS A 195 -6.03 -9.30 -5.41
C CYS A 195 -6.07 -8.81 -3.95
N GLY A 196 -5.03 -8.09 -3.49
CA GLY A 196 -4.98 -7.48 -2.17
C GLY A 196 -6.11 -6.48 -1.91
N MET A 197 -6.52 -5.72 -2.94
CA MET A 197 -7.66 -4.80 -2.85
C MET A 197 -8.98 -5.50 -2.56
N LEU A 198 -9.15 -6.75 -3.00
CA LEU A 198 -10.34 -7.55 -2.73
C LEU A 198 -10.40 -8.07 -1.28
N PHE A 199 -9.29 -7.98 -0.54
CA PHE A 199 -9.27 -8.19 0.92
C PHE A 199 -9.42 -6.86 1.67
N LYS A 200 -8.69 -5.83 1.22
CA LYS A 200 -8.75 -4.47 1.74
C LYS A 200 -8.20 -3.47 0.73
N GLU A 201 -8.94 -2.41 0.48
CA GLU A 201 -8.69 -1.36 -0.50
C GLU A 201 -7.31 -0.69 -0.39
N GLN A 202 -6.77 -0.61 0.84
CA GLN A 202 -5.47 -0.01 1.13
C GLN A 202 -4.29 -0.70 0.42
N SER A 203 -4.47 -1.94 -0.07
CA SER A 203 -3.43 -2.65 -0.84
C SER A 203 -2.97 -1.89 -2.09
N ILE A 204 -3.79 -1.00 -2.64
CA ILE A 204 -3.44 -0.19 -3.83
C ILE A 204 -2.21 0.70 -3.59
N THR A 205 -1.93 1.05 -2.34
CA THR A 205 -0.80 1.90 -1.95
C THR A 205 0.57 1.26 -2.30
N VAL A 206 0.62 -0.04 -2.60
CA VAL A 206 1.85 -0.73 -3.02
C VAL A 206 2.45 -0.11 -4.29
N PHE A 207 1.64 0.45 -5.19
CA PHE A 207 2.13 1.13 -6.37
C PHE A 207 2.93 2.39 -6.00
N GLY A 208 2.46 3.16 -5.02
CA GLY A 208 3.21 4.29 -4.48
C GLY A 208 4.52 3.85 -3.85
N VAL A 209 4.51 2.75 -3.08
CA VAL A 209 5.74 2.17 -2.50
C VAL A 209 6.72 1.69 -3.57
N ASN A 210 6.23 1.08 -4.65
CA ASN A 210 7.06 0.68 -5.78
C ASN A 210 7.72 1.89 -6.46
N VAL A 211 6.96 2.97 -6.70
CA VAL A 211 7.50 4.22 -7.26
C VAL A 211 8.57 4.82 -6.35
N VAL A 212 8.30 4.92 -5.04
CA VAL A 212 9.29 5.42 -4.06
C VAL A 212 10.54 4.53 -4.05
N TYR A 213 10.37 3.21 -4.10
CA TYR A 213 11.49 2.28 -4.16
C TYR A 213 12.35 2.48 -5.42
N GLU A 214 11.75 2.68 -6.58
CA GLU A 214 12.48 2.98 -7.82
C GLU A 214 13.25 4.30 -7.72
N LEU A 215 12.61 5.35 -7.21
CA LEU A 215 13.25 6.67 -7.02
C LEU A 215 14.44 6.62 -6.05
N VAL A 216 14.32 5.87 -4.95
CA VAL A 216 15.41 5.70 -3.97
C VAL A 216 16.54 4.85 -4.54
N ARG A 217 16.20 3.84 -5.35
CA ARG A 217 17.18 2.94 -5.96
C ARG A 217 17.95 3.62 -7.09
N ASP A 218 17.27 4.31 -7.98
CA ASP A 218 17.90 5.03 -9.11
C ASP A 218 18.07 6.50 -8.77
N ARG A 219 19.14 6.80 -8.03
CA ARG A 219 19.53 8.17 -7.67
C ARG A 219 19.71 9.09 -8.89
N SER A 220 19.93 8.52 -10.08
CA SER A 220 20.08 9.27 -11.34
C SER A 220 18.74 9.86 -11.77
N MET A 221 17.66 9.09 -11.71
CA MET A 221 16.29 9.60 -11.97
C MET A 221 15.90 10.69 -10.98
N LEU A 222 16.17 10.48 -9.68
CA LEU A 222 15.88 11.48 -8.65
C LEU A 222 16.63 12.80 -8.93
N SER A 223 17.91 12.71 -9.30
CA SER A 223 18.71 13.89 -9.69
C SER A 223 18.18 14.57 -10.95
N LEU A 224 17.71 13.82 -11.95
CA LEU A 224 17.12 14.38 -13.16
C LEU A 224 15.79 15.08 -12.89
N MET A 225 14.94 14.51 -12.04
CA MET A 225 13.68 15.14 -11.65
C MET A 225 13.92 16.42 -10.87
N LEU A 226 14.82 16.41 -9.88
CA LEU A 226 15.20 17.61 -9.13
C LEU A 226 15.75 18.72 -10.05
N LYS A 227 16.68 18.37 -10.96
CA LYS A 227 17.20 19.31 -11.96
C LYS A 227 16.11 19.89 -12.86
N ARG A 228 15.09 19.10 -13.22
CA ARG A 228 13.98 19.54 -14.06
C ARG A 228 13.03 20.49 -13.31
N THR A 229 12.81 20.24 -12.02
CA THR A 229 12.03 21.14 -11.14
C THR A 229 12.77 22.47 -10.95
N GLU A 230 14.06 22.42 -10.62
CA GLU A 230 14.91 23.63 -10.49
C GLU A 230 14.96 24.45 -11.79
N ALA A 231 15.03 23.78 -12.95
CA ALA A 231 15.02 24.46 -14.25
C ALA A 231 13.66 25.10 -14.57
N LYS A 232 12.56 24.50 -14.10
CA LYS A 232 11.22 25.06 -14.26
C LYS A 232 11.03 26.30 -13.38
N GLU A 233 11.43 26.22 -12.11
CA GLU A 233 11.38 27.34 -11.16
C GLU A 233 12.18 28.54 -11.67
N LYS A 234 13.41 28.33 -12.15
CA LYS A 234 14.23 29.40 -12.77
C LYS A 234 13.60 30.02 -14.02
N ARG A 235 12.85 29.23 -14.80
CA ARG A 235 12.16 29.74 -15.99
C ARG A 235 10.96 30.59 -15.58
N ASP A 236 10.19 30.15 -14.60
CA ASP A 236 9.03 30.85 -14.09
C ASP A 236 9.46 32.19 -13.45
N ASP A 237 10.57 32.21 -12.68
CA ASP A 237 11.18 33.43 -12.12
C ASP A 237 11.66 34.42 -13.20
N ALA A 238 12.25 33.92 -14.29
CA ALA A 238 12.72 34.76 -15.39
C ALA A 238 11.57 35.39 -16.19
N VAL A 239 10.46 34.65 -16.35
CA VAL A 239 9.24 35.18 -16.98
C VAL A 239 8.59 36.25 -16.12
N GLN A 240 8.56 36.06 -14.80
CA GLN A 240 8.03 37.06 -13.88
C GLN A 240 8.86 38.34 -13.88
N LYS A 241 10.19 38.24 -13.84
CA LYS A 241 11.07 39.41 -13.95
C LYS A 241 10.94 40.16 -15.27
N ALA A 242 10.81 39.44 -16.38
CA ALA A 242 10.60 40.08 -17.68
C ALA A 242 9.27 40.83 -17.74
N GLY A 243 8.20 40.29 -17.11
CA GLY A 243 6.92 40.99 -17.00
C GLY A 243 6.98 42.24 -16.10
N GLU A 244 7.71 42.17 -14.99
CA GLU A 244 7.92 43.34 -14.10
C GLU A 244 8.76 44.44 -14.79
N GLU A 245 9.75 44.07 -15.62
CA GLU A 245 10.55 45.01 -16.42
C GLU A 245 9.73 45.66 -17.55
N GLU A 246 8.86 44.90 -18.23
CA GLU A 246 7.93 45.44 -19.25
C GLU A 246 6.90 46.40 -18.62
N GLU A 247 6.34 46.08 -17.45
CA GLU A 247 5.43 46.99 -16.74
C GLU A 247 6.13 48.29 -16.27
N GLU A 248 7.39 48.21 -15.80
CA GLU A 248 8.18 49.40 -15.46
C GLU A 248 8.55 50.27 -16.68
N GLU A 249 8.77 49.66 -17.85
CA GLU A 249 9.03 50.39 -19.10
C GLU A 249 7.76 51.08 -19.61
N GLU A 250 6.60 50.40 -19.56
CA GLU A 250 5.31 51.01 -19.90
C GLU A 250 4.96 52.17 -18.94
N GLU A 251 5.21 52.03 -17.63
CA GLU A 251 5.00 53.15 -16.67
C GLU A 251 5.94 54.34 -16.92
N LYS A 252 7.17 54.09 -17.39
CA LYS A 252 8.13 55.16 -17.75
C LYS A 252 7.75 55.88 -19.05
N GLU A 253 7.27 55.15 -20.05
CA GLU A 253 6.78 55.74 -21.31
C GLU A 253 5.49 56.56 -21.11
N ASP A 254 4.56 56.10 -20.27
CA ASP A 254 3.33 56.85 -19.96
C ASP A 254 3.58 58.07 -19.03
N GLY A 255 4.68 58.06 -18.27
CA GLY A 255 5.10 59.16 -17.40
C GLY A 255 5.72 60.36 -18.13
N ASP A 256 6.41 60.13 -19.26
CA ASP A 256 7.13 61.17 -20.04
C ASP A 256 6.21 61.92 -21.03
N GLY A 257 4.97 61.46 -21.21
CA GLY A 257 3.99 62.03 -22.16
C GLY A 257 3.17 63.24 -21.67
N ARG A 258 3.41 63.77 -20.45
CA ARG A 258 2.64 64.90 -19.88
C ARG A 258 3.48 66.13 -19.55
N GLU A 259 4.20 66.67 -20.53
CA GLU A 259 4.51 68.11 -20.52
C GLU A 259 3.32 68.90 -21.09
N PRO A 260 2.72 69.84 -20.34
CA PRO A 260 1.61 70.65 -20.84
C PRO A 260 2.14 71.66 -21.85
N LYS A 261 1.69 71.58 -23.11
CA LYS A 261 1.91 72.62 -24.11
C LYS A 261 1.18 73.90 -23.67
N GLU A 262 1.95 74.89 -23.22
CA GLU A 262 1.46 76.28 -23.11
C GLU A 262 1.16 76.81 -24.52
N GLU A 263 -0.13 77.04 -24.76
CA GLU A 263 -0.67 77.66 -25.97
C GLU A 263 -0.51 79.18 -25.86
N HIS A 264 0.43 79.76 -26.63
CA HIS A 264 0.52 81.20 -26.82
C HIS A 264 0.08 81.55 -28.24
N ALA A 265 -1.19 81.94 -28.38
CA ALA A 265 -1.72 82.61 -29.54
C ALA A 265 -2.24 83.99 -29.11
N GLY A 266 -1.64 85.05 -29.66
CA GLY A 266 -2.14 86.41 -29.50
C GLY A 266 -1.14 87.51 -29.86
N ASN A 267 -0.94 87.76 -31.17
CA ASN A 267 -0.94 89.15 -31.67
C ASN A 267 -1.04 89.21 -33.21
N SER A 268 -2.23 89.59 -33.69
CA SER A 268 -2.57 90.51 -34.81
C SER A 268 -3.81 90.03 -35.56
#